data_AF-A0A8T3PH70-F1
#
_entry.id   AF-A0A8T3PH70-F1
#
_cell.length_a   1.000
_cell.length_b   1.000
_cell.length_c   1.000
_cell.angle_alpha   90.00
_cell.angle_beta   90.00
_cell.angle_gamma   90.00
#
_symmetry.space_group_name_H-M   'P 1'
#
loop_
_entity.id
_entity.type
_entity.pdbx_description
1 polymer ?
#
loop_
_entity_poly.entity_id
_entity_poly.type
_entity_poly.pdbx_seq_one_letter_code
_entity_poly.pdbx_strand_id
1 'polypeptide(L)'
;HAALMLGALVLAARVGADLLGLPRGWVLLGALAWGPAAAGILSGQNTSVALLLVVLGAAALARGRDVPSGAWVGLLAYKPQLAAPLFGTLLLRGRLAGVAVVAVALGVHYAAGVLATGGHLAWPADWIATVRAYGDADLRANGWQAVSLPGLGARLDLMLGTGFLALAGYVVGGLVVMACVPALRRWSVAEAVALACAAGLVVSSHAWVYDATLLLPAVGIFAARATRRGWPSRDRWTLAAAYAIGVTWPLGGLIGFTGLVVVVLAAPVVLLRDGTADPAPV
;
A
#
# COMPACT_ATOMS: atom_id res chain seq x y z
N HIS A 1 3.26 21.11 -6.48
CA HIS A 1 3.24 19.66 -6.22
C HIS A 1 3.20 19.31 -4.72
N ALA A 2 4.21 19.67 -3.91
CA ALA A 2 4.27 19.31 -2.49
C ALA A 2 3.01 19.71 -1.68
N ALA A 3 2.46 20.92 -1.91
CA ALA A 3 1.22 21.36 -1.27
C ALA A 3 0.02 20.45 -1.59
N LEU A 4 -0.07 19.93 -2.82
CA LEU A 4 -1.11 18.98 -3.21
C LEU A 4 -0.96 17.64 -2.47
N MET A 5 0.28 17.12 -2.38
CA MET A 5 0.55 15.87 -1.66
C MET A 5 0.32 15.99 -0.16
N LEU A 6 0.69 17.13 0.42
CA LEU A 6 0.40 17.43 1.83
C LEU A 6 -1.12 17.53 2.06
N GLY A 7 -1.84 18.26 1.20
CA GLY A 7 -3.29 18.35 1.25
C GLY A 7 -3.97 16.98 1.14
N ALA A 8 -3.52 16.15 0.21
CA ALA A 8 -4.02 14.78 0.06
C ALA A 8 -3.75 13.92 1.31
N LEU A 9 -2.55 14.02 1.92
CA LEU A 9 -2.21 13.31 3.15
C LEU A 9 -3.08 13.76 4.33
N VAL A 10 -3.28 15.08 4.49
CA VAL A 10 -4.13 15.66 5.55
C VAL A 10 -5.58 15.19 5.41
N LEU A 11 -6.13 15.24 4.19
CA LEU A 11 -7.47 14.75 3.91
C LEU A 11 -7.57 13.24 4.16
N ALA A 12 -6.56 12.47 3.76
CA ALA A 12 -6.54 11.03 3.98
C ALA A 12 -6.52 10.70 5.47
N ALA A 13 -5.69 11.40 6.27
CA ALA A 13 -5.65 11.25 7.71
C ALA A 13 -6.98 11.62 8.37
N ARG A 14 -7.64 12.70 7.92
CA ARG A 14 -8.93 13.14 8.46
C ARG A 14 -10.04 12.13 8.20
N VAL A 15 -10.15 11.63 6.97
CA VAL A 15 -11.14 10.59 6.60
C VAL A 15 -10.80 9.26 7.29
N GLY A 16 -9.52 8.90 7.32
CA GLY A 16 -9.02 7.68 7.94
C GLY A 16 -9.28 7.64 9.45
N ALA A 17 -9.16 8.77 10.15
CA ALA A 17 -9.42 8.83 11.59
C ALA A 17 -10.84 8.38 11.96
N ASP A 18 -11.85 8.83 11.21
CA ASP A 18 -13.23 8.43 11.42
C ASP A 18 -13.43 6.93 11.14
N LEU A 19 -12.77 6.39 10.10
CA LEU A 19 -12.79 4.96 9.76
C LEU A 19 -12.11 4.08 10.82
N LEU A 20 -11.04 4.59 11.44
CA LEU A 20 -10.24 3.87 12.42
C LEU A 20 -10.78 4.00 13.86
N GLY A 21 -11.74 4.92 14.08
CA GLY A 21 -12.22 5.25 15.43
C GLY A 21 -11.15 5.88 16.31
N LEU A 22 -10.21 6.65 15.72
CA LEU A 22 -9.10 7.29 16.42
C LEU A 22 -9.27 8.82 16.44
N PRO A 23 -8.72 9.54 17.44
CA PRO A 23 -8.72 11.00 17.44
C PRO A 23 -8.03 11.56 16.19
N ARG A 24 -8.69 12.50 15.49
CA ARG A 24 -8.18 13.09 14.23
C ARG A 24 -6.79 13.70 14.37
N GLY A 25 -6.52 14.40 15.47
CA GLY A 25 -5.21 14.99 15.74
C GLY A 25 -4.12 13.92 15.85
N TRP A 26 -4.43 12.78 16.46
CA TRP A 26 -3.49 11.67 16.61
C TRP A 26 -3.13 11.04 15.26
N VAL A 27 -4.13 10.75 14.42
CA VAL A 27 -3.91 10.18 13.08
C VAL A 27 -3.16 11.17 12.17
N LEU A 28 -3.49 12.46 12.24
CA LEU A 28 -2.80 13.50 11.48
C LEU A 28 -1.32 13.61 11.90
N LEU A 29 -1.04 13.72 13.20
CA LEU A 29 0.33 13.78 13.70
C LEU A 29 1.11 12.51 13.35
N GLY A 30 0.47 11.34 13.50
CA GLY A 30 1.05 10.06 13.11
C GLY A 30 1.38 10.00 11.61
N ALA A 31 0.51 10.51 10.74
CA ALA A 31 0.76 10.54 9.30
C ALA A 31 1.89 11.51 8.93
N LEU A 32 1.95 12.69 9.56
CA LEU A 32 3.01 13.68 9.32
C LEU A 32 4.36 13.24 9.88
N ALA A 33 4.38 12.51 11.00
CA ALA A 33 5.60 11.95 11.59
C ALA A 33 6.11 10.69 10.85
N TRP A 34 5.33 10.15 9.91
CA TRP A 34 5.73 8.95 9.16
C TRP A 34 6.75 9.30 8.08
N GLY A 35 8.01 8.92 8.29
CA GLY A 35 9.13 9.21 7.38
C GLY A 35 8.84 8.96 5.89
N PRO A 36 8.25 7.82 5.50
CA PRO A 36 7.80 7.57 4.12
C PRO A 36 6.89 8.63 3.52
N ALA A 37 5.98 9.19 4.33
CA ALA A 37 5.04 10.21 3.86
C ALA A 37 5.76 11.52 3.56
N ALA A 38 6.69 11.92 4.44
CA ALA A 38 7.57 13.05 4.20
C ALA A 38 8.44 12.85 2.95
N ALA A 39 9.03 11.66 2.79
CA ALA A 39 9.80 11.31 1.60
C ALA A 39 8.95 11.46 0.32
N GLY A 40 7.72 10.94 0.31
CA GLY A 40 6.82 11.06 -0.85
C GLY A 40 6.46 12.51 -1.19
N ILE A 41 6.18 13.34 -0.18
CA ILE A 41 5.86 14.77 -0.39
C ILE A 41 7.06 15.52 -0.98
N LEU A 42 8.25 15.32 -0.40
CA LEU A 42 9.48 16.02 -0.79
C LEU A 42 10.00 15.57 -2.17
N SER A 43 9.88 14.29 -2.49
CA SER A 43 10.38 13.69 -3.74
C SER A 43 9.40 13.75 -4.90
N GLY A 44 8.26 14.42 -4.74
CA GLY A 44 7.36 14.60 -5.86
C GLY A 44 6.44 13.42 -6.15
N GLN A 45 6.23 12.51 -5.20
CA GLN A 45 5.52 11.25 -5.42
C GLN A 45 4.03 11.36 -5.13
N ASN A 46 3.22 10.67 -5.93
CA ASN A 46 1.76 10.69 -5.85
C ASN A 46 1.17 9.69 -4.82
N THR A 47 1.97 9.20 -3.87
CA THR A 47 1.53 8.21 -2.89
C THR A 47 0.51 8.77 -1.90
N SER A 48 0.56 10.06 -1.56
CA SER A 48 -0.47 10.69 -0.72
C SER A 48 -1.84 10.72 -1.42
N VAL A 49 -1.87 10.88 -2.75
CA VAL A 49 -3.10 10.75 -3.53
C VAL A 49 -3.59 9.30 -3.52
N ALA A 50 -2.69 8.33 -3.69
CA ALA A 50 -3.04 6.91 -3.58
C ALA A 50 -3.67 6.60 -2.23
N LEU A 51 -3.06 7.07 -1.13
CA LEU A 51 -3.59 6.89 0.22
C LEU A 51 -4.97 7.55 0.39
N LEU A 52 -5.18 8.75 -0.16
CA LEU A 52 -6.49 9.40 -0.15
C LEU A 52 -7.55 8.55 -0.87
N LEU A 53 -7.25 8.04 -2.06
CA LEU A 53 -8.15 7.16 -2.82
C LEU A 53 -8.47 5.87 -2.04
N VAL A 54 -7.45 5.28 -1.40
CA VAL A 54 -7.60 4.10 -0.54
C VAL A 54 -8.61 4.37 0.59
N VAL A 55 -8.42 5.45 1.36
CA VAL A 55 -9.30 5.72 2.51
C VAL A 55 -10.69 6.18 2.10
N LEU A 56 -10.84 6.88 0.98
CA LEU A 56 -12.15 7.23 0.42
C LEU A 56 -12.90 5.98 -0.07
N GLY A 57 -12.19 5.07 -0.75
CA GLY A 57 -12.72 3.77 -1.18
C GLY A 57 -13.16 2.93 0.01
N ALA A 58 -12.36 2.89 1.08
CA ALA A 58 -12.66 2.21 2.32
C ALA A 58 -13.86 2.83 3.05
N ALA A 59 -13.92 4.15 3.16
CA ALA A 59 -15.02 4.86 3.80
C ALA A 59 -16.34 4.73 3.02
N ALA A 60 -16.29 4.63 1.69
CA ALA A 60 -17.46 4.32 0.88
C ALA A 60 -17.93 2.87 1.12
N LEU A 61 -17.00 1.91 1.10
CA LEU A 61 -17.30 0.50 1.34
C LEU A 61 -17.87 0.25 2.74
N ALA A 62 -17.32 0.91 3.77
CA ALA A 62 -17.80 0.83 5.14
C ALA A 62 -19.24 1.34 5.31
N ARG A 63 -19.71 2.22 4.40
CA ARG A 63 -21.09 2.71 4.36
C ARG A 63 -22.00 1.91 3.41
N GLY A 64 -21.54 0.76 2.92
CA GLY A 64 -22.28 -0.06 1.96
C GLY A 64 -22.42 0.57 0.57
N ARG A 65 -21.60 1.58 0.23
CA ARG A 65 -21.65 2.29 -1.06
C ARG A 65 -20.67 1.68 -2.05
N ASP A 66 -21.09 0.59 -2.68
CA ASP A 66 -20.26 -0.21 -3.58
C ASP A 66 -19.77 0.59 -4.80
N VAL A 67 -20.65 1.37 -5.45
CA VAL A 67 -20.31 2.15 -6.66
C VAL A 67 -19.22 3.21 -6.39
N PRO A 68 -19.37 4.12 -5.39
CA PRO A 68 -18.29 5.04 -5.05
C PRO A 68 -17.01 4.33 -4.59
N SER A 69 -17.11 3.20 -3.88
CA SER A 69 -15.91 2.43 -3.51
C SER A 69 -15.16 1.93 -4.74
N GLY A 70 -15.89 1.34 -5.69
CA GLY A 70 -15.35 0.90 -6.96
C GLY A 70 -14.74 2.05 -7.78
N ALA A 71 -15.35 3.24 -7.77
CA ALA A 71 -14.80 4.41 -8.46
C ALA A 71 -13.44 4.82 -7.88
N TRP A 72 -13.30 4.89 -6.55
CA TRP A 72 -12.04 5.25 -5.91
C TRP A 72 -10.95 4.18 -6.12
N VAL A 73 -11.30 2.90 -6.06
CA VAL A 73 -10.37 1.79 -6.37
C VAL A 73 -9.99 1.79 -7.85
N GLY A 74 -10.92 2.09 -8.76
CA GLY A 74 -10.68 2.21 -10.19
C GLY A 74 -9.75 3.38 -10.54
N LEU A 75 -9.91 4.53 -9.86
CA LEU A 75 -8.99 5.66 -9.98
C LEU A 75 -7.59 5.33 -9.46
N LEU A 76 -7.43 4.36 -8.57
CA LEU A 76 -6.12 3.90 -8.09
C LEU A 76 -5.38 3.05 -9.13
N ALA A 77 -5.99 2.72 -10.28
CA ALA A 77 -5.39 1.87 -11.31
C ALA A 77 -4.06 2.39 -11.88
N TYR A 78 -3.75 3.68 -11.73
CA TYR A 78 -2.41 4.22 -12.04
C TYR A 78 -1.30 3.61 -11.15
N LYS A 79 -1.64 3.00 -10.02
CA LYS A 79 -0.76 2.16 -9.17
C LYS A 79 -1.37 0.74 -9.05
N PRO A 80 -1.20 -0.11 -10.07
CA PRO A 80 -1.89 -1.40 -10.17
C PRO A 80 -1.59 -2.34 -8.99
N GLN A 81 -0.37 -2.30 -8.43
CA GLN A 81 0.03 -3.09 -7.27
C GLN A 81 -0.79 -2.79 -6.00
N LEU A 82 -1.45 -1.63 -5.94
CA LEU A 82 -2.33 -1.23 -4.83
C LEU A 82 -3.80 -1.38 -5.17
N ALA A 83 -4.17 -1.11 -6.42
CA ALA A 83 -5.53 -1.31 -6.91
C ALA A 83 -5.93 -2.79 -6.86
N ALA A 84 -5.01 -3.70 -7.25
CA ALA A 84 -5.27 -5.13 -7.31
C ALA A 84 -5.75 -5.75 -5.98
N PRO A 85 -5.07 -5.58 -4.83
CA PRO A 85 -5.56 -6.16 -3.57
C PRO A 85 -6.88 -5.54 -3.08
N LEU A 86 -7.15 -4.26 -3.39
CA LEU A 86 -8.43 -3.62 -3.06
C LEU A 86 -9.57 -4.10 -3.95
N PHE A 87 -9.31 -4.25 -5.25
CA PHE A 87 -10.23 -4.89 -6.19
C PHE A 87 -10.53 -6.34 -5.76
N GLY A 88 -9.50 -7.09 -5.38
CA GLY A 88 -9.64 -8.42 -4.80
C GLY A 88 -10.50 -8.42 -3.54
N THR A 89 -10.37 -7.41 -2.69
CA THR A 89 -11.22 -7.26 -1.48
C THR A 89 -12.69 -7.05 -1.84
N LEU A 90 -13.01 -6.27 -2.89
CA LEU A 90 -14.38 -6.11 -3.39
C LEU A 90 -14.94 -7.44 -3.92
N LEU A 91 -14.16 -8.17 -4.70
CA LEU A 91 -14.53 -9.50 -5.22
C LEU A 91 -14.80 -10.50 -4.09
N LEU A 92 -13.87 -10.62 -3.14
CA LEU A 92 -13.97 -11.55 -2.00
C LEU A 92 -15.17 -11.26 -1.10
N ARG A 93 -15.65 -10.01 -1.09
CA ARG A 93 -16.84 -9.56 -0.33
C ARG A 93 -18.12 -9.53 -1.16
N GLY A 94 -18.10 -10.00 -2.42
CA GLY A 94 -19.27 -10.06 -3.28
C GLY A 94 -19.82 -8.71 -3.71
N ARG A 95 -19.00 -7.65 -3.72
CA ARG A 95 -19.41 -6.26 -4.05
C ARG A 95 -19.42 -6.02 -5.55
N LEU A 96 -20.27 -6.75 -6.28
CA LEU A 96 -20.25 -6.83 -7.74
C LEU A 96 -20.47 -5.48 -8.43
N ALA A 97 -21.29 -4.59 -7.87
CA ALA A 97 -21.48 -3.25 -8.41
C ALA A 97 -20.18 -2.44 -8.38
N GLY A 98 -19.42 -2.52 -7.27
CA GLY A 98 -18.11 -1.89 -7.16
C GLY A 98 -17.09 -2.50 -8.12
N VAL A 99 -17.09 -3.83 -8.27
CA VAL A 99 -16.25 -4.55 -9.23
C VAL A 99 -16.51 -4.10 -10.67
N ALA A 100 -17.77 -3.96 -11.07
CA ALA A 100 -18.16 -3.46 -12.38
C ALA A 100 -17.64 -2.03 -12.62
N VAL A 101 -17.74 -1.16 -11.61
CA VAL A 101 -17.20 0.21 -11.71
C VAL A 101 -15.68 0.23 -11.84
N VAL A 102 -14.95 -0.64 -11.13
CA VAL A 102 -13.50 -0.78 -11.32
C VAL A 102 -13.18 -1.22 -12.75
N ALA A 103 -13.91 -2.19 -13.30
CA ALA A 103 -13.72 -2.64 -14.68
C ALA A 103 -13.97 -1.51 -15.70
N VAL A 104 -15.03 -0.71 -15.51
CA VAL A 104 -15.30 0.48 -16.33
C VAL A 104 -14.16 1.49 -16.22
N ALA A 105 -13.69 1.78 -15.00
CA ALA A 105 -12.59 2.71 -14.79
C ALA A 105 -11.29 2.24 -15.45
N LEU A 106 -10.99 0.93 -15.44
CA LEU A 106 -9.86 0.35 -16.16
C LEU A 106 -10.02 0.51 -17.68
N GLY A 107 -11.22 0.30 -18.21
CA GLY A 107 -11.54 0.56 -19.62
C GLY A 107 -11.33 2.03 -20.00
N VAL A 108 -11.73 2.97 -19.12
CA VAL A 108 -11.49 4.40 -19.31
C VAL A 108 -9.99 4.73 -19.28
N HIS A 109 -9.22 4.16 -18.36
CA HIS A 109 -7.75 4.34 -18.33
C HIS A 109 -7.11 3.82 -19.62
N TYR A 110 -7.55 2.64 -20.09
CA TYR A 110 -7.08 2.08 -21.34
C TYR A 110 -7.38 2.99 -22.54
N ALA A 111 -8.63 3.44 -22.67
CA ALA A 111 -9.05 4.32 -23.76
C ALA A 111 -8.34 5.68 -23.71
N ALA A 112 -8.15 6.25 -22.52
CA ALA A 112 -7.38 7.47 -22.33
C ALA A 112 -5.92 7.29 -22.75
N GLY A 113 -5.31 6.13 -22.44
CA GLY A 113 -3.99 5.76 -22.91
C GLY A 113 -3.91 5.70 -24.43
N VAL A 114 -4.86 5.02 -25.08
CA VAL A 114 -4.96 4.96 -26.56
C VAL A 114 -5.00 6.36 -27.17
N LEU A 115 -5.83 7.25 -26.62
CA LEU A 115 -5.92 8.64 -27.09
C LEU A 115 -4.60 9.39 -26.87
N ALA A 116 -3.98 9.25 -25.69
CA ALA A 116 -2.71 9.90 -25.36
C ALA A 116 -1.54 9.42 -26.24
N THR A 117 -1.59 8.18 -26.73
CA THR A 117 -0.60 7.61 -27.65
C THR A 117 -1.03 7.71 -29.12
N GLY A 118 -1.91 8.65 -29.47
CA GLY A 118 -2.28 8.93 -30.86
C GLY A 118 -3.03 7.79 -31.56
N GLY A 119 -3.85 7.03 -30.83
CA GLY A 119 -4.62 5.91 -31.35
C GLY A 119 -3.93 4.55 -31.25
N HIS A 120 -2.75 4.48 -30.63
CA HIS A 120 -1.99 3.23 -30.54
C HIS A 120 -2.59 2.24 -29.52
N LEU A 121 -3.27 1.19 -30.00
CA LEU A 121 -3.94 0.19 -29.16
C LEU A 121 -2.97 -0.69 -28.34
N ALA A 122 -1.75 -0.93 -28.85
CA ALA A 122 -0.78 -1.79 -28.17
C ALA A 122 0.07 -1.06 -27.12
N TRP A 123 -0.28 0.18 -26.75
CA TRP A 123 0.48 1.01 -25.82
C TRP A 123 0.83 0.33 -24.49
N PRO A 124 0.00 -0.55 -23.89
CA PRO A 124 0.40 -1.19 -22.64
C PRO A 124 1.60 -2.13 -22.81
N ALA A 125 1.71 -2.81 -23.96
CA ALA A 125 2.83 -3.71 -24.24
C ALA A 125 4.13 -2.92 -24.41
N ASP A 126 4.08 -1.81 -25.15
CA ASP A 126 5.22 -0.91 -25.34
C ASP A 126 5.63 -0.23 -24.04
N TRP A 127 4.66 0.16 -23.21
CA TRP A 127 4.92 0.67 -21.87
C TRP A 127 5.61 -0.38 -20.99
N ILE A 128 5.14 -1.63 -20.98
CA ILE A 128 5.79 -2.74 -20.26
C ILE A 128 7.22 -2.96 -20.78
N ALA A 129 7.42 -2.96 -22.10
CA ALA A 129 8.74 -3.10 -22.71
C ALA A 129 9.68 -1.97 -22.26
N THR A 130 9.18 -0.73 -22.22
CA THR A 130 9.92 0.44 -21.75
C THR A 130 10.29 0.31 -20.28
N VAL A 131 9.35 -0.08 -19.41
CA VAL A 131 9.61 -0.30 -17.98
C VAL A 131 10.66 -1.39 -17.76
N ARG A 132 10.60 -2.48 -18.54
CA ARG A 132 11.60 -3.56 -18.49
C ARG A 132 12.99 -3.09 -18.93
N ALA A 133 13.07 -2.30 -20.01
CA ALA A 133 14.34 -1.79 -20.51
C ALA A 133 15.03 -0.84 -19.52
N TYR A 134 14.26 -0.10 -18.70
CA TYR A 134 14.80 0.80 -17.68
C TYR A 134 15.02 0.13 -16.31
N GLY A 135 14.42 -1.04 -16.06
CA GLY A 135 14.37 -1.68 -14.74
C GLY A 135 15.74 -1.91 -14.08
N ASP A 136 16.72 -2.42 -14.83
CA ASP A 136 18.05 -2.70 -14.28
C ASP A 136 18.81 -1.43 -13.89
N ALA A 137 18.67 -0.36 -14.69
CA ALA A 137 19.29 0.92 -14.40
C ALA A 137 18.65 1.56 -13.15
N ASP A 138 17.32 1.50 -13.06
CA ASP A 138 16.57 1.97 -11.90
C ASP A 138 16.94 1.21 -10.62
N LEU A 139 17.02 -0.12 -10.67
CA LEU A 139 17.41 -0.94 -9.52
C LEU A 139 18.86 -0.69 -9.09
N ARG A 140 19.77 -0.40 -10.03
CA ARG A 140 21.15 -0.02 -9.68
C ARG A 140 21.22 1.32 -8.97
N ALA A 141 20.48 2.32 -9.46
CA ALA A 141 20.50 3.67 -8.90
C ALA A 141 19.70 3.77 -7.58
N ASN A 142 18.51 3.16 -7.56
CA ASN A 142 17.52 3.37 -6.52
C ASN A 142 17.27 2.13 -5.67
N GLY A 143 17.67 0.92 -6.09
CA GLY A 143 17.27 -0.37 -5.49
C GLY A 143 17.42 -0.50 -3.99
N TRP A 144 18.30 0.29 -3.37
CA TRP A 144 18.42 0.39 -1.92
C TRP A 144 17.16 0.92 -1.22
N GLN A 145 16.28 1.62 -1.94
CA GLN A 145 14.99 2.12 -1.46
C GLN A 145 13.87 1.08 -1.52
N ALA A 146 14.10 -0.12 -2.09
CA ALA A 146 13.04 -1.11 -2.28
C ALA A 146 12.51 -1.61 -0.92
N VAL A 147 11.18 -1.66 -0.77
CA VAL A 147 10.51 -2.09 0.47
C VAL A 147 9.67 -3.37 0.32
N SER A 148 9.53 -3.91 -0.89
CA SER A 148 8.80 -5.16 -1.17
C SER A 148 9.71 -6.39 -1.16
N LEU A 149 9.14 -7.60 -1.08
CA LEU A 149 9.91 -8.84 -1.19
C LEU A 149 10.57 -9.01 -2.56
N PRO A 150 9.87 -8.84 -3.70
CA PRO A 150 10.51 -8.94 -5.00
C PRO A 150 11.61 -7.88 -5.20
N GLY A 151 11.39 -6.66 -4.71
CA GLY A 151 12.35 -5.57 -4.81
C GLY A 151 13.61 -5.81 -3.98
N LEU A 152 13.46 -6.32 -2.74
CA LEU A 152 14.60 -6.76 -1.92
C LEU A 152 15.34 -7.91 -2.60
N GLY A 153 14.63 -8.90 -3.11
CA GLY A 153 15.21 -10.01 -3.84
C GLY A 153 16.02 -9.56 -5.05
N ALA A 154 15.48 -8.65 -5.87
CA ALA A 154 16.18 -8.08 -7.02
C ALA A 154 17.43 -7.28 -6.61
N ARG A 155 17.36 -6.54 -5.50
CA ARG A 155 18.53 -5.83 -4.96
C ARG A 155 19.62 -6.79 -4.50
N LEU A 156 19.25 -7.88 -3.83
CA LEU A 156 20.18 -8.92 -3.41
C LEU A 156 20.77 -9.68 -4.60
N ASP A 157 19.97 -9.97 -5.62
CA ASP A 157 20.45 -10.56 -6.88
C ASP A 157 21.57 -9.71 -7.49
N LEU A 158 21.41 -8.38 -7.54
CA LEU A 158 22.45 -7.47 -8.02
C LEU A 158 23.71 -7.45 -7.13
N MET A 159 23.55 -7.54 -5.80
CA MET A 159 24.68 -7.49 -4.87
C MET A 159 25.46 -8.80 -4.79
N LEU A 160 24.78 -9.94 -4.94
CA LEU A 160 25.35 -11.27 -4.79
C LEU A 160 25.67 -11.95 -6.13
N GLY A 161 25.25 -11.36 -7.25
CA GLY A 161 25.41 -11.96 -8.58
C GLY A 161 24.52 -13.18 -8.79
N THR A 162 23.34 -13.21 -8.17
CA THR A 162 22.33 -14.28 -8.34
C THR A 162 21.20 -13.82 -9.28
N GLY A 163 20.31 -14.74 -9.66
CA GLY A 163 19.18 -14.42 -10.55
C GLY A 163 17.85 -15.04 -10.14
N PHE A 164 17.70 -15.44 -8.87
CA PHE A 164 16.52 -16.17 -8.40
C PHE A 164 15.88 -15.58 -7.14
N LEU A 165 16.53 -14.62 -6.46
CA LEU A 165 16.01 -14.08 -5.21
C LEU A 165 14.80 -13.18 -5.44
N ALA A 166 14.74 -12.44 -6.55
CA ALA A 166 13.54 -11.71 -6.95
C ALA A 166 12.34 -12.65 -7.14
N LEU A 167 12.55 -13.79 -7.83
CA LEU A 167 11.53 -14.82 -8.02
C LEU A 167 11.09 -15.43 -6.69
N ALA A 168 12.03 -15.78 -5.82
CA ALA A 168 11.73 -16.24 -4.47
C ALA A 168 10.91 -15.20 -3.69
N GLY A 169 11.22 -13.91 -3.84
CA GLY A 169 10.47 -12.80 -3.29
C GLY A 169 9.01 -12.77 -3.76
N TYR A 170 8.74 -13.01 -5.05
CA TYR A 170 7.37 -13.15 -5.57
C TYR A 170 6.65 -14.36 -5.00
N VAL A 171 7.32 -15.51 -4.90
CA VAL A 171 6.73 -16.74 -4.35
C VAL A 171 6.33 -16.53 -2.89
N VAL A 172 7.26 -16.04 -2.06
CA VAL A 172 7.00 -15.77 -0.64
C VAL A 172 5.94 -14.67 -0.48
N GLY A 173 6.02 -13.60 -1.27
CA GLY A 173 5.01 -12.53 -1.27
C GLY A 173 3.62 -13.05 -1.64
N GLY A 174 3.52 -13.91 -2.65
CA GLY A 174 2.28 -14.57 -3.03
C GLY A 174 1.71 -15.42 -1.90
N LEU A 175 2.54 -16.20 -1.19
CA LEU A 175 2.11 -16.96 -0.03
C LEU A 175 1.57 -16.06 1.10
N VAL A 176 2.21 -14.91 1.35
CA VAL A 176 1.70 -13.92 2.32
C VAL A 176 0.34 -13.38 1.88
N VAL A 177 0.16 -13.02 0.60
CA VAL A 177 -1.14 -12.57 0.07
C VAL A 177 -2.20 -13.66 0.26
N MET A 178 -1.88 -14.92 -0.07
CA MET A 178 -2.80 -16.05 0.10
C MET A 178 -3.21 -16.24 1.56
N ALA A 179 -2.26 -16.10 2.51
CA ALA A 179 -2.55 -16.15 3.94
C ALA A 179 -3.47 -15.01 4.41
N CYS A 180 -3.50 -13.88 3.71
CA CYS A 180 -4.38 -12.75 4.02
C CYS A 180 -5.83 -12.96 3.55
N VAL A 181 -6.08 -13.82 2.55
CA VAL A 181 -7.40 -13.98 1.90
C VAL A 181 -8.56 -14.22 2.89
N PRO A 182 -8.45 -15.14 3.87
CA PRO A 182 -9.53 -15.37 4.83
C PRO A 182 -9.89 -14.11 5.64
N ALA A 183 -8.88 -13.35 6.06
CA ALA A 183 -9.03 -12.11 6.82
C ALA A 183 -9.65 -11.00 5.94
N LEU A 184 -9.20 -10.85 4.70
CA LEU A 184 -9.75 -9.88 3.74
C LEU A 184 -11.27 -10.06 3.54
N ARG A 185 -11.75 -11.30 3.57
CA ARG A 185 -13.17 -11.63 3.46
C ARG A 185 -13.97 -11.38 4.74
N ARG A 186 -13.40 -11.65 5.92
CA ARG A 186 -14.14 -11.75 7.19
C ARG A 186 -14.03 -10.53 8.10
N TRP A 187 -12.92 -9.81 8.06
CA TRP A 187 -12.68 -8.71 8.99
C TRP A 187 -13.55 -7.48 8.71
N SER A 188 -13.50 -6.47 9.58
CA SER A 188 -14.09 -5.17 9.28
C SER A 188 -13.48 -4.56 8.01
N VAL A 189 -14.21 -3.63 7.36
CA VAL A 189 -13.72 -2.98 6.13
C VAL A 189 -12.39 -2.27 6.35
N ALA A 190 -12.24 -1.56 7.47
CA ALA A 190 -11.02 -0.83 7.80
C ALA A 190 -9.81 -1.78 7.92
N GLU A 191 -9.98 -2.91 8.61
CA GLU A 191 -8.92 -3.90 8.80
C GLU A 191 -8.57 -4.63 7.51
N ALA A 192 -9.56 -4.99 6.69
CA ALA A 192 -9.32 -5.63 5.40
C ALA A 192 -8.61 -4.70 4.42
N VAL A 193 -8.98 -3.42 4.37
CA VAL A 193 -8.26 -2.44 3.54
C VAL A 193 -6.83 -2.25 4.02
N ALA A 194 -6.62 -2.15 5.34
CA ALA A 194 -5.28 -2.05 5.91
C ALA A 194 -4.41 -3.27 5.56
N LEU A 195 -4.98 -4.48 5.67
CA LEU A 195 -4.30 -5.71 5.29
C LEU A 195 -4.04 -5.78 3.78
N ALA A 196 -5.00 -5.36 2.95
CA ALA A 196 -4.87 -5.32 1.50
C ALA A 196 -3.73 -4.37 1.06
N CYS A 197 -3.62 -3.19 1.67
CA CYS A 197 -2.51 -2.27 1.39
C CYS A 197 -1.16 -2.86 1.79
N ALA A 198 -1.06 -3.46 2.98
CA ALA A 198 0.17 -4.13 3.42
C ALA A 198 0.56 -5.29 2.50
N ALA A 199 -0.39 -6.16 2.15
CA ALA A 199 -0.19 -7.27 1.23
C ALA A 199 0.23 -6.81 -0.18
N GLY A 200 -0.38 -5.74 -0.70
CA GLY A 200 0.00 -5.12 -1.97
C GLY A 200 1.44 -4.62 -1.99
N LEU A 201 1.90 -3.99 -0.90
CA LEU A 201 3.28 -3.55 -0.77
C LEU A 201 4.26 -4.73 -0.72
N VAL A 202 3.92 -5.81 -0.01
CA VAL A 202 4.78 -7.00 0.10
C VAL A 202 5.09 -7.62 -1.27
N VAL A 203 4.07 -7.74 -2.13
CA VAL A 203 4.20 -8.40 -3.45
C VAL A 203 4.52 -7.43 -4.60
N SER A 204 4.62 -6.14 -4.32
CA SER A 204 4.88 -5.13 -5.36
C SER A 204 6.20 -5.40 -6.08
N SER A 205 6.18 -5.38 -7.41
CA SER A 205 7.39 -5.42 -8.24
C SER A 205 8.24 -4.15 -8.09
N HIS A 206 7.61 -3.05 -7.69
CA HIS A 206 8.20 -1.71 -7.62
C HIS A 206 7.50 -0.93 -6.51
N ALA A 207 7.92 -1.18 -5.26
CA ALA A 207 7.54 -0.36 -4.11
C ALA A 207 8.79 0.22 -3.49
N TRP A 208 8.84 1.55 -3.45
CA TRP A 208 9.94 2.29 -2.86
C TRP A 208 9.61 2.78 -1.45
N VAL A 209 10.58 3.41 -0.79
CA VAL A 209 10.41 3.96 0.56
C VAL A 209 9.16 4.83 0.70
N TYR A 210 8.84 5.67 -0.28
CA TYR A 210 7.67 6.55 -0.23
C TYR A 210 6.35 5.79 -0.35
N ASP A 211 6.33 4.61 -0.99
CA ASP A 211 5.14 3.76 -1.08
C ASP A 211 4.77 3.14 0.28
N ALA A 212 5.71 3.04 1.22
CA ALA A 212 5.42 2.63 2.60
C ALA A 212 4.49 3.62 3.34
N THR A 213 4.18 4.79 2.76
CA THR A 213 3.06 5.65 3.21
C THR A 213 1.73 4.90 3.23
N LEU A 214 1.56 3.90 2.37
CA LEU A 214 0.35 3.09 2.29
C LEU A 214 0.24 2.03 3.39
N LEU A 215 1.24 1.95 4.29
CA LEU A 215 1.10 1.24 5.55
C LEU A 215 0.35 2.05 6.61
N LEU A 216 0.09 3.35 6.42
CA LEU A 216 -0.61 4.16 7.41
C LEU A 216 -1.96 3.58 7.87
N PRO A 217 -2.79 2.97 7.00
CA PRO A 217 -3.98 2.24 7.46
C PRO A 217 -3.64 1.07 8.40
N ALA A 218 -2.59 0.30 8.13
CA ALA A 218 -2.13 -0.80 8.98
C ALA A 218 -1.60 -0.29 10.34
N VAL A 219 -0.82 0.79 10.33
CA VAL A 219 -0.35 1.47 11.55
C VAL A 219 -1.53 1.99 12.37
N GLY A 220 -2.53 2.57 11.71
CA GLY A 220 -3.76 3.03 12.33
C GLY A 220 -4.57 1.92 12.99
N ILE A 221 -4.78 0.79 12.29
CA ILE A 221 -5.46 -0.38 12.85
C ILE A 221 -4.69 -0.96 14.04
N PHE A 222 -3.37 -1.05 13.93
CA PHE A 222 -2.51 -1.49 15.03
C PHE A 222 -2.69 -0.59 16.25
N ALA A 223 -2.66 0.74 16.08
CA ALA A 223 -2.84 1.70 17.16
C ALA A 223 -4.25 1.66 17.77
N ALA A 224 -5.30 1.45 16.95
CA ALA A 224 -6.66 1.27 17.44
C ALA A 224 -6.79 0.01 18.30
N ARG A 225 -6.18 -1.11 17.87
CA ARG A 225 -6.11 -2.35 18.65
C ARG A 225 -5.29 -2.19 19.94
N ALA A 226 -4.15 -1.52 19.88
CA ALA A 226 -3.32 -1.24 21.06
C ALA A 226 -4.06 -0.35 22.09
N THR A 227 -4.82 0.65 21.61
CA THR A 227 -5.66 1.50 22.46
C THR A 227 -6.71 0.69 23.21
N ARG A 228 -7.41 -0.24 22.54
CA ARG A 228 -8.37 -1.14 23.20
C ARG A 228 -7.72 -2.05 24.25
N ARG A 229 -6.44 -2.38 24.08
CA ARG A 229 -5.66 -3.18 25.02
C ARG A 229 -4.98 -2.35 26.13
N GLY A 230 -5.18 -1.03 26.16
CA GLY A 230 -4.54 -0.15 27.15
C GLY A 230 -3.06 0.15 26.90
N TRP A 231 -2.59 0.02 25.65
CA TRP A 231 -1.19 0.21 25.25
C TRP A 231 -0.17 -0.59 26.07
N PRO A 232 -0.16 -1.93 25.95
CA PRO A 232 0.93 -2.77 26.46
C PRO A 232 2.32 -2.25 26.05
N SER A 233 3.33 -2.42 26.90
CA SER A 233 4.71 -1.94 26.61
C SER A 233 5.23 -2.44 25.27
N ARG A 234 4.93 -3.70 24.92
CA ARG A 234 5.30 -4.29 23.62
C ARG A 234 4.73 -3.51 22.44
N ASP A 235 3.48 -3.06 22.52
CA ASP A 235 2.85 -2.33 21.41
C ASP A 235 3.47 -0.94 21.23
N ARG A 236 3.78 -0.27 22.36
CA ARG A 236 4.47 1.03 22.36
C ARG A 236 5.83 0.92 21.67
N TRP A 237 6.62 -0.09 22.06
CA TRP A 237 7.93 -0.35 21.44
C TRP A 237 7.82 -0.75 19.98
N THR A 238 6.81 -1.55 19.61
CA THR A 238 6.58 -1.94 18.21
C THR A 238 6.26 -0.73 17.34
N LEU A 239 5.38 0.16 17.81
CA LEU A 239 5.06 1.41 17.11
C LEU A 239 6.27 2.34 17.03
N ALA A 240 6.97 2.56 18.14
CA ALA A 240 8.16 3.40 18.19
C ALA A 240 9.25 2.89 17.24
N ALA A 241 9.50 1.58 17.22
CA ALA A 241 10.45 0.95 16.30
C ALA A 241 10.04 1.16 14.84
N ALA A 242 8.76 0.99 14.49
CA ALA A 242 8.28 1.22 13.12
C ALA A 242 8.53 2.67 12.66
N TYR A 243 8.27 3.67 13.51
CA TYR A 243 8.53 5.07 13.22
C TYR A 243 10.03 5.39 13.15
N ALA A 244 10.82 4.86 14.08
CA ALA A 244 12.27 5.03 14.07
C ALA A 244 12.88 4.47 12.78
N ILE A 245 12.52 3.24 12.40
CA ILE A 245 12.93 2.63 11.13
C ILE A 245 12.50 3.51 9.94
N GLY A 246 11.24 3.99 9.95
CA GLY A 246 10.71 4.86 8.92
C GLY A 246 11.48 6.16 8.72
N VAL A 247 11.99 6.78 9.79
CA VAL A 247 12.81 8.00 9.71
C VAL A 247 14.24 7.70 9.25
N THR A 248 14.78 6.53 9.60
CA THR A 248 16.15 6.12 9.23
C THR A 248 16.32 5.64 7.78
N TRP A 249 15.28 5.73 6.94
CA TRP A 249 15.33 5.27 5.54
C TRP A 249 16.52 5.81 4.72
N PRO A 250 17.06 7.04 4.92
CA PRO A 250 18.21 7.52 4.14
C PRO A 250 19.49 6.73 4.39
N LEU A 251 19.61 6.08 5.56
CA LEU A 251 20.74 5.19 5.86
C LEU A 251 20.79 3.99 4.92
N GLY A 252 19.67 3.65 4.26
CA GLY A 252 19.61 2.61 3.25
C GLY A 252 20.58 2.83 2.09
N GLY A 253 20.87 4.08 1.73
CA GLY A 253 21.85 4.40 0.70
C GLY A 253 23.28 4.01 1.06
N LEU A 254 23.59 3.95 2.37
CA LEU A 254 24.91 3.54 2.88
C LEU A 254 25.06 2.02 2.97
N ILE A 255 24.02 1.33 3.46
CA ILE A 255 24.05 -0.12 3.71
C ILE A 255 23.56 -0.95 2.51
N GLY A 256 22.95 -0.30 1.50
CA GLY A 256 22.48 -0.93 0.27
C GLY A 256 21.03 -1.42 0.29
N PHE A 257 20.31 -1.29 1.40
CA PHE A 257 18.88 -1.60 1.56
C PHE A 257 18.25 -0.80 2.69
N THR A 258 16.96 -0.49 2.61
CA THR A 258 16.24 0.25 3.65
C THR A 258 15.67 -0.67 4.73
N GLY A 259 15.74 -0.26 6.00
CA GLY A 259 15.10 -0.98 7.10
C GLY A 259 13.58 -1.07 6.98
N LEU A 260 12.94 -0.20 6.18
CA LEU A 260 11.50 -0.20 5.93
C LEU A 260 10.98 -1.51 5.36
N VAL A 261 11.83 -2.31 4.71
CA VAL A 261 11.44 -3.65 4.27
C VAL A 261 10.92 -4.47 5.45
N VAL A 262 11.58 -4.42 6.61
CA VAL A 262 11.15 -5.15 7.82
C VAL A 262 9.76 -4.72 8.26
N VAL A 263 9.45 -3.43 8.19
CA VAL A 263 8.12 -2.91 8.57
C VAL A 263 7.04 -3.39 7.59
N VAL A 264 7.31 -3.34 6.28
CA VAL A 264 6.39 -3.83 5.24
C VAL A 264 6.11 -5.32 5.43
N LEU A 265 7.13 -6.13 5.68
CA LEU A 265 6.98 -7.58 5.86
C LEU A 265 6.29 -7.94 7.18
N ALA A 266 6.57 -7.20 8.25
CA ALA A 266 5.97 -7.45 9.55
C ALA A 266 4.50 -7.03 9.62
N ALA A 267 4.10 -5.99 8.88
CA ALA A 267 2.74 -5.43 8.94
C ALA A 267 1.61 -6.47 8.76
N PRO A 268 1.56 -7.28 7.68
CA PRO A 268 0.49 -8.27 7.52
C PRO A 268 0.56 -9.37 8.60
N VAL A 269 1.76 -9.77 9.03
CA VAL A 269 1.95 -10.80 10.06
C VAL A 269 1.42 -10.32 11.41
N VAL A 270 1.77 -9.10 11.82
CA VAL A 270 1.30 -8.47 13.06
C VAL A 270 -0.22 -8.31 13.03
N LEU A 271 -0.78 -7.82 11.92
CA LEU A 271 -2.23 -7.69 11.76
C LEU A 271 -2.94 -9.04 11.87
N LEU A 272 -2.44 -10.08 11.20
CA LEU A 272 -3.02 -11.43 11.23
C LEU A 272 -2.95 -12.06 12.62
N ARG A 273 -1.82 -11.92 13.30
CA ARG A 273 -1.62 -12.46 14.66
C ARG A 273 -2.58 -11.82 15.67
N ASP A 274 -2.76 -10.50 15.59
CA ASP A 274 -3.56 -9.75 16.55
C ASP A 274 -5.02 -9.58 16.10
N GLY A 275 -5.42 -10.22 15.00
CA GLY A 275 -6.78 -10.18 14.47
C GLY A 275 -7.70 -11.06 15.30
N THR A 276 -8.59 -10.43 16.07
CA THR A 276 -9.76 -11.13 16.60
C THR A 276 -10.74 -11.35 15.44
N ALA A 277 -11.18 -12.59 15.25
CA ALA A 277 -12.38 -12.87 14.49
C ALA A 277 -13.60 -12.44 15.33
N ASP A 278 -13.71 -11.16 15.69
CA ASP A 278 -14.99 -10.64 16.12
C ASP A 278 -15.88 -10.64 14.88
N PRO A 279 -16.98 -11.42 14.86
CA PRO A 279 -17.88 -11.42 13.73
C PRO A 279 -18.39 -9.99 13.53
N ALA A 280 -18.23 -9.47 12.31
CA ALA A 280 -18.81 -8.18 11.96
C ALA A 280 -20.30 -8.18 12.33
N PRO A 281 -20.83 -7.13 12.98
CA PRO A 281 -22.27 -6.95 13.02
C PRO A 281 -22.74 -6.83 11.56
N VAL A 282 -23.65 -7.74 11.18
CA VAL A 282 -24.27 -7.82 9.85
C VAL A 282 -25.00 -6.52 9.54
#